data_AF-A0A960AWX9-F1
#
_entry.id   AF-A0A960AWX9-F1
#
_cell.length_a   1.000
_cell.length_b   1.000
_cell.length_c   1.000
_cell.angle_alpha   90.00
_cell.angle_beta   90.00
_cell.angle_gamma   90.00
#
_symmetry.space_group_name_H-M   'P 1'
#
loop_
_entity.id
_entity.type
_entity.pdbx_description
1 polymer ?
#
loop_
_entity_poly.entity_id
_entity_poly.type
_entity_poly.pdbx_seq_one_letter_code
_entity_poly.pdbx_strand_id
1 'polypeptide(L)' 'PTTSVGIMKLLDRINRTGTTVLMATHDHGVVDQMRKRVIELEHGRVVRDQAQGVYGFQN' A
#
# COMPACT_ATOMS: atom_id res chain seq x y z
N PRO A 1 -4.82 12.84 -7.42
CA PRO A 1 -5.94 13.01 -8.38
C PRO A 1 -7.13 12.10 -8.04
N THR A 2 -8.35 12.54 -8.35
CA THR A 2 -9.62 11.84 -8.03
C THR A 2 -9.67 10.42 -8.61
N THR A 3 -9.07 10.21 -9.78
CA THR A 3 -8.99 8.91 -10.46
C THR A 3 -8.21 7.87 -9.66
N SER A 4 -7.11 8.27 -9.01
CA SER A 4 -6.26 7.35 -8.23
C SER A 4 -7.04 6.71 -7.08
N VAL A 5 -7.85 7.49 -6.36
CA VAL A 5 -8.71 6.98 -5.29
C VAL A 5 -9.74 5.98 -5.81
N GLY A 6 -10.32 6.22 -6.99
CA GLY A 6 -11.25 5.29 -7.64
C GLY A 6 -10.61 3.94 -7.94
N ILE A 7 -9.38 3.95 -8.49
CA ILE A 7 -8.59 2.74 -8.77
C ILE A 7 -8.28 1.98 -7.48
N MET A 8 -7.85 2.68 -6.42
CA MET A 8 -7.57 2.03 -5.13
C MET A 8 -8.81 1.33 -4.55
N LYS A 9 -9.99 1.96 -4.65
CA LYS A 9 -11.26 1.35 -4.22
C LYS A 9 -11.66 0.14 -5.06
N LEU A 10 -11.31 0.12 -6.34
CA LEU A 10 -11.54 -1.05 -7.20
C LEU A 10 -10.60 -2.19 -6.79
N LEU A 11 -9.33 -1.90 -6.58
CA LEU A 11 -8.33 -2.90 -6.18
C LEU A 11 -8.60 -3.47 -4.79
N ASP A 12 -9.07 -2.69 -3.82
CA ASP A 12 -9.51 -3.22 -2.52
C ASP A 12 -10.71 -4.16 -2.66
N ARG A 13 -11.67 -3.85 -3.55
CA ARG A 13 -12.80 -4.75 -3.84
C ARG A 13 -12.35 -6.07 -4.46
N ILE A 14 -11.43 -6.03 -5.43
CA ILE A 14 -10.82 -7.23 -6.02
C ILE A 14 -10.05 -8.02 -4.94
N ASN A 15 -9.32 -7.35 -4.05
CA ASN A 15 -8.62 -8.04 -2.97
C ASN A 15 -9.58 -8.77 -2.02
N ARG A 16 -10.74 -8.17 -1.73
CA ARG A 16 -11.78 -8.78 -0.89
C ARG A 16 -12.46 -10.00 -1.53
N THR A 17 -12.37 -10.20 -2.84
CA THR A 17 -12.88 -11.41 -3.50
C THR A 17 -11.88 -12.57 -3.47
N GLY A 18 -10.78 -12.45 -2.72
CA GLY A 18 -9.76 -13.50 -2.57
C GLY A 18 -8.56 -13.37 -3.50
N THR A 19 -8.56 -12.37 -4.38
CA THR A 19 -7.42 -12.10 -5.27
C THR A 19 -6.28 -11.45 -4.50
N THR A 20 -5.07 -12.00 -4.62
CA THR A 20 -3.87 -11.32 -4.12
C THR A 20 -3.52 -10.15 -5.05
N VAL A 21 -3.36 -8.96 -4.49
CA VAL A 21 -2.98 -7.74 -5.23
C VAL A 21 -1.63 -7.26 -4.71
N LEU A 22 -0.65 -7.15 -5.61
CA LEU A 22 0.62 -6.45 -5.36
C LEU A 22 0.58 -5.08 -6.03
N MET A 23 0.94 -4.05 -5.27
CA MET A 23 0.95 -2.66 -5.74
C MET A 23 2.29 -2.03 -5.43
N ALA A 24 2.89 -1.41 -6.45
CA ALA A 24 4.05 -0.53 -6.30
C ALA A 24 3.58 0.92 -6.49
N THR A 25 3.88 1.78 -5.53
CA THR A 25 3.50 3.19 -5.55
C THR A 25 4.51 4.05 -4.81
N HIS A 26 4.65 5.31 -5.21
CA HIS A 26 5.37 6.34 -4.46
C HIS A 26 4.41 7.26 -3.69
N ASP A 27 3.11 6.98 -3.69
CA ASP A 27 2.08 7.76 -3.01
C ASP A 27 1.88 7.24 -1.58
N HIS A 28 2.58 7.87 -0.64
CA HIS A 28 2.50 7.54 0.79
C HIS A 28 1.08 7.69 1.36
N GLY A 29 0.32 8.69 0.90
CA GLY A 29 -1.02 8.96 1.39
C GLY A 29 -2.01 7.84 1.06
N VAL A 30 -1.85 7.21 -0.10
CA VAL A 30 -2.63 6.02 -0.49
C VAL A 30 -2.25 4.81 0.36
N VAL A 31 -0.96 4.59 0.59
CA VAL A 31 -0.46 3.48 1.43
C VAL A 31 -1.08 3.54 2.83
N ASP A 32 -1.08 4.73 3.44
CA ASP A 32 -1.63 4.97 4.78
C ASP A 32 -3.14 4.74 4.87
N GLN A 33 -3.88 5.13 3.83
CA GLN A 33 -5.32 4.94 3.78
C GLN A 33 -5.71 3.47 3.66
N MET A 34 -4.90 2.66 2.96
CA MET A 34 -5.22 1.25 2.70
C MET A 34 -5.02 0.35 3.92
N ARG A 35 -4.09 0.68 4.82
CA ARG A 35 -3.77 -0.10 6.03
C ARG A 35 -3.54 -1.60 5.77
N LYS A 36 -2.93 -1.91 4.62
CA LYS A 36 -2.55 -3.29 4.21
C LYS A 36 -1.08 -3.55 4.53
N ARG A 37 -0.57 -4.73 4.18
CA ARG A 37 0.86 -5.03 4.30
C ARG A 37 1.68 -4.06 3.45
N VAL A 38 2.75 -3.51 4.01
CA VAL A 38 3.69 -2.61 3.32
C VAL A 38 5.06 -3.24 3.31
N ILE A 39 5.67 -3.30 2.13
CA ILE A 39 7.04 -3.74 1.91
C ILE A 39 7.79 -2.55 1.30
N GLU A 40 8.76 -2.01 2.03
CA GLU A 40 9.58 -0.89 1.59
C GLU A 40 10.92 -1.39 1.09
N LEU A 41 11.33 -0.85 -0.06
CA LEU A 41 12.59 -1.20 -0.72
C LEU A 41 13.48 0.04 -0.77
N GLU A 42 14.74 -0.14 -0.38
CA GLU A 42 15.77 0.88 -0.52
C GLU A 42 17.03 0.22 -1.10
N HIS A 43 17.60 0.80 -2.17
CA HIS A 43 18.81 0.27 -2.81
C HIS A 43 18.75 -1.24 -3.14
N GLY A 44 17.58 -1.74 -3.55
CA GLY A 44 17.36 -3.15 -3.90
C GLY A 44 17.23 -4.10 -2.70
N ARG A 45 17.11 -3.59 -1.48
CA ARG A 45 16.93 -4.37 -0.25
C ARG A 45 15.61 -4.03 0.43
N VAL A 46 14.97 -5.03 1.04
CA VAL A 46 13.79 -4.82 1.90
C VAL A 46 14.27 -4.17 3.20
N VAL A 47 13.83 -2.94 3.45
CA VAL A 47 14.15 -2.20 4.68
C VAL A 47 12.98 -2.19 5.67
N ARG A 48 11.77 -2.51 5.22
CA ARG A 48 10.57 -2.59 6.05
C ARG A 48 9.60 -3.62 5.51
N ASP A 49 9.00 -4.39 6.42
CA ASP A 49 7.89 -5.30 6.13
C ASP A 49 6.91 -5.26 7.30
N GLN A 50 5.71 -4.75 7.08
CA GLN A 50 4.70 -4.58 8.12
C GLN A 50 3.35 -5.11 7.66
N ALA A 51 2.77 -6.05 8.40
CA ALA A 51 1.52 -6.73 8.04
C ALA A 51 0.27 -5.82 8.04
N GLN A 52 0.28 -4.75 8.84
CA GLN A 52 -0.75 -3.71 8.88
C GLN A 52 -0.04 -2.35 8.87
N GLY A 53 0.35 -1.89 7.68
CA GLY A 53 1.10 -0.67 7.52
C GLY A 53 0.31 0.54 7.97
N VAL A 54 0.83 1.20 9.00
CA VAL A 54 0.65 2.63 9.21
C VAL A 54 2.04 3.19 8.93
N TYR A 55 2.22 4.20 8.07
CA TYR A 55 3.52 4.86 8.00
C TYR A 55 3.85 5.38 9.40
N GLY A 56 4.82 4.73 10.06
CA GLY A 56 5.24 5.12 11.38
C GLY A 56 5.98 6.44 11.22
N PHE A 57 5.43 7.49 11.83
CA PHE A 57 6.14 8.73 12.08
C PHE A 57 7.58 8.40 12.53
N GLN A 58 8.58 8.80 11.74
CA GLN A 58 9.94 8.95 12.26
C GLN A 58 9.94 10.22 13.10
N ASN A 59 10.36 10.11 14.36
CA ASN A 59 10.95 11.24 15.08
C ASN A 59 12.29 11.60 14.44
#